data_AF-A0A971LBV7-F1
#
_entry.id   AF-A0A971LBV7-F1
#
_cell.length_a   1.000
_cell.length_b   1.000
_cell.length_c   1.000
_cell.angle_alpha   90.00
_cell.angle_beta   90.00
_cell.angle_gamma   90.00
#
_symmetry.space_group_name_H-M   'P 1'
#
loop_
_entity.id
_entity.type
_entity.pdbx_description
1 polymer ?
#
loop_
_entity_poly.entity_id
_entity_poly.type
_entity_poly.pdbx_seq_one_letter_code
_entity_poly.pdbx_strand_id
1 'polypeptide(L)'
;MKKSLLFFCLASILLLAICPPGLASVVYEKNGFTINALEGEVGAVPYQVLVMFLPPTADGFTPNVNVQIQPFAGTMADYTALSKQQIENAGWKLLNQATPGKDVVILEFAGEAQGFGFHWYAKAVKDGDRVYLVTATASESYWAELAEQLKTTVDSFKLR
;
A
#
# COMPACT_ATOMS: atom_id res chain seq x y z
N MET A 1 68.07 39.82 6.53
CA MET A 1 66.94 40.11 5.62
C MET A 1 65.67 39.50 6.22
N LYS A 2 64.68 40.35 6.54
CA LYS A 2 63.42 39.99 7.21
C LYS A 2 62.56 39.13 6.29
N LYS A 3 62.04 38.00 6.79
CA LYS A 3 60.87 37.34 6.18
C LYS A 3 59.79 37.21 7.25
N SER A 4 58.78 38.06 7.09
CA SER A 4 57.52 38.06 7.84
C SER A 4 56.78 36.76 7.53
N LEU A 5 56.49 35.94 8.53
CA LEU A 5 55.63 34.77 8.39
C LEU A 5 54.19 35.24 8.63
N LEU A 6 53.45 35.37 7.54
CA LEU A 6 52.05 35.77 7.50
C LEU A 6 51.20 34.66 8.13
N PHE A 7 50.42 35.02 9.15
CA PHE A 7 49.35 34.21 9.73
C PHE A 7 48.33 33.85 8.64
N PHE A 8 48.20 32.57 8.30
CA PHE A 8 47.06 32.06 7.55
C PHE A 8 46.17 31.27 8.53
N CYS A 9 45.17 31.95 9.06
CA CYS A 9 44.12 31.34 9.86
C CYS A 9 43.21 30.57 8.88
N LEU A 10 43.38 29.25 8.77
CA LEU A 10 42.47 28.38 8.04
C LEU A 10 41.16 28.32 8.83
N ALA A 11 40.20 29.15 8.48
CA ALA A 11 38.82 29.01 8.94
C ALA A 11 38.22 27.79 8.22
N SER A 12 38.26 26.63 8.87
CA SER A 12 37.54 25.44 8.46
C SER A 12 36.04 25.70 8.60
N ILE A 13 35.39 26.16 7.53
CA ILE A 13 33.94 26.22 7.44
C ILE A 13 33.45 24.77 7.41
N LEU A 14 32.98 24.29 8.55
CA LEU A 14 32.23 23.05 8.66
C LEU A 14 30.89 23.28 7.95
N LEU A 15 30.80 23.00 6.65
CA LEU A 15 29.51 22.85 5.99
C LEU A 15 28.85 21.63 6.62
N LEU A 16 28.00 21.86 7.63
CA LEU A 16 26.96 20.91 7.98
C LEU A 16 26.08 20.78 6.75
N ALA A 17 26.29 19.71 5.98
CA ALA A 17 25.34 19.27 4.98
C ALA A 17 24.05 18.94 5.74
N ILE A 18 23.14 19.92 5.80
CA ILE A 18 21.76 19.68 6.17
C ILE A 18 21.24 18.79 5.05
N CYS A 19 21.25 17.48 5.27
CA CYS A 19 20.55 16.54 4.43
C CYS A 19 19.08 16.98 4.54
N PRO A 20 18.45 17.52 3.47
CA PRO A 20 17.03 17.75 3.51
C PRO A 20 16.38 16.42 3.91
N PRO A 21 15.32 16.41 4.74
CA PRO A 21 14.67 15.18 5.16
C PRO A 21 14.42 14.35 3.90
N GLY A 22 15.20 13.28 3.75
CA GLY A 22 15.14 12.45 2.56
C GLY A 22 13.75 11.83 2.54
N LEU A 23 13.11 11.83 1.38
CA LEU A 23 11.90 11.05 1.17
C LEU A 23 12.13 9.64 1.73
N ALA A 24 11.14 9.09 2.44
CA ALA A 24 11.25 7.73 2.95
C ALA A 24 11.52 6.78 1.77
N SER A 25 12.66 6.10 1.79
CA SER A 25 13.02 5.16 0.73
C SER A 25 12.39 3.79 0.98
N VAL A 26 11.84 3.19 -0.07
CA VAL A 26 11.40 1.81 -0.12
C VAL A 26 12.52 0.95 -0.71
N VAL A 27 12.90 -0.10 0.01
CA VAL A 27 13.99 -1.01 -0.39
C VAL A 27 13.38 -2.31 -0.92
N TYR A 28 13.76 -2.69 -2.14
CA TYR A 28 13.39 -3.95 -2.77
C TYR A 28 14.61 -4.86 -2.91
N GLU A 29 15.05 -5.44 -1.78
CA GLU A 29 16.28 -6.26 -1.70
C GLU A 29 16.32 -7.36 -2.77
N LYS A 30 15.23 -8.12 -2.93
CA LYS A 30 15.16 -9.21 -3.92
C LYS A 30 15.21 -8.74 -5.37
N ASN A 31 14.84 -7.49 -5.63
CA ASN A 31 14.83 -6.91 -6.97
C ASN A 31 16.04 -5.99 -7.23
N GLY A 32 16.89 -5.77 -6.23
CA GLY A 32 18.15 -5.03 -6.37
C GLY A 32 18.00 -3.52 -6.55
N PHE A 33 16.92 -2.91 -6.07
CA PHE A 33 16.72 -1.46 -6.18
C PHE A 33 16.10 -0.83 -4.92
N THR A 34 16.30 0.48 -4.80
CA THR A 34 15.68 1.35 -3.79
C THR A 34 15.06 2.54 -4.50
N ILE A 35 13.90 3.00 -4.04
CA ILE A 35 13.21 4.15 -4.61
C ILE A 35 12.63 5.02 -3.50
N ASN A 36 12.64 6.34 -3.68
CA ASN A 36 11.94 7.24 -2.78
C ASN A 36 10.43 7.10 -2.95
N ALA A 37 9.68 7.09 -1.84
CA ALA A 37 8.23 7.07 -1.89
C ALA A 37 7.71 8.32 -2.61
N LEU A 38 6.75 8.11 -3.52
CA LEU A 38 5.98 9.18 -4.14
C LEU A 38 4.75 9.43 -3.26
N GLU A 39 4.85 10.39 -2.36
CA GLU A 39 3.81 10.71 -1.39
C GLU A 39 2.87 11.80 -1.91
N GLY A 40 1.57 11.64 -1.64
CA GLY A 40 0.54 12.62 -1.94
C GLY A 40 -0.20 13.08 -0.67
N GLU A 41 -0.76 14.28 -0.72
CA GLU A 41 -1.59 14.77 0.37
C GLU A 41 -2.91 14.01 0.44
N VAL A 42 -3.39 13.72 1.66
CA VAL A 42 -4.69 13.09 1.84
C VAL A 42 -5.79 14.14 1.72
N GLY A 43 -6.56 14.06 0.65
CA GLY A 43 -7.66 14.98 0.33
C GLY A 43 -9.04 14.34 0.46
N ALA A 44 -10.03 14.95 -0.19
CA ALA A 44 -11.43 14.52 -0.18
C ALA A 44 -11.76 13.40 -1.19
N VAL A 45 -10.80 12.96 -2.01
CA VAL A 45 -11.00 11.95 -3.05
C VAL A 45 -10.15 10.72 -2.75
N PRO A 46 -10.69 9.50 -2.92
CA PRO A 46 -9.89 8.29 -2.86
C PRO A 46 -8.76 8.30 -3.87
N TYR A 47 -7.59 7.79 -3.48
CA TYR A 47 -6.51 7.56 -4.44
C TYR A 47 -5.64 6.37 -4.04
N GLN A 48 -4.95 5.81 -5.03
CA GLN A 48 -4.05 4.67 -4.86
C GLN A 48 -2.63 5.16 -4.62
N VAL A 49 -2.07 4.83 -3.46
CA VAL A 49 -0.70 5.21 -3.07
C VAL A 49 0.34 4.19 -3.48
N LEU A 50 -0.07 2.93 -3.69
CA LEU A 50 0.83 1.83 -4.00
C LEU A 50 0.12 0.81 -4.87
N VAL A 51 0.83 0.26 -5.84
CA VAL A 51 0.53 -1.03 -6.46
C VAL A 51 1.81 -1.79 -6.70
N MET A 52 1.81 -3.05 -6.31
CA MET A 52 2.92 -3.99 -6.50
C MET A 52 2.40 -5.17 -7.29
N PHE A 53 3.10 -5.54 -8.35
CA PHE A 53 2.73 -6.64 -9.23
C PHE A 53 3.68 -7.82 -9.03
N LEU A 54 3.12 -9.02 -9.08
CA LEU A 54 3.87 -10.22 -9.45
C LEU A 54 4.04 -10.27 -10.97
N PRO A 55 4.98 -11.08 -11.47
CA PRO A 55 5.05 -11.42 -12.89
C PRO A 55 3.69 -11.92 -13.41
N PRO A 56 3.40 -11.73 -14.71
CA PRO A 56 2.15 -12.21 -15.29
C PRO A 56 2.04 -13.73 -15.18
N THR A 57 0.83 -14.22 -14.90
CA THR A 57 0.54 -15.65 -14.98
C THR A 57 0.23 -16.07 -16.42
N ALA A 58 0.02 -17.37 -16.67
CA ALA A 58 -0.20 -17.86 -18.03
C ALA A 58 -1.55 -17.41 -18.63
N ASP A 59 -2.50 -16.94 -17.82
CA ASP A 59 -3.74 -16.33 -18.32
C ASP A 59 -3.60 -14.85 -18.71
N GLY A 60 -2.40 -14.28 -18.56
CA GLY A 60 -2.08 -12.91 -18.91
C GLY A 60 -2.38 -11.88 -17.83
N PHE A 61 -3.03 -12.26 -16.72
CA PHE A 61 -3.23 -11.36 -15.58
C PHE A 61 -1.94 -11.17 -14.79
N THR A 62 -1.77 -9.98 -14.21
CA THR A 62 -0.68 -9.65 -13.28
C THR A 62 -1.24 -9.54 -11.85
N PRO A 63 -1.09 -10.59 -11.03
CA PRO A 63 -1.53 -10.57 -9.64
C PRO A 63 -0.87 -9.41 -8.91
N ASN A 64 -1.63 -8.74 -8.06
CA ASN A 64 -1.15 -7.51 -7.45
C ASN A 64 -1.67 -7.33 -6.02
N VAL A 65 -0.94 -6.50 -5.28
CA VAL A 65 -1.40 -5.89 -4.05
C VAL A 65 -1.38 -4.39 -4.24
N ASN A 66 -2.50 -3.72 -3.96
CA ASN A 66 -2.59 -2.27 -3.99
C ASN A 66 -3.04 -1.71 -2.64
N VAL A 67 -2.72 -0.43 -2.40
CA VAL A 67 -3.17 0.33 -1.23
C VAL A 67 -3.87 1.58 -1.72
N GLN A 68 -5.12 1.76 -1.28
CA GLN A 68 -5.89 2.97 -1.46
C GLN A 68 -6.13 3.67 -0.12
N ILE A 69 -6.09 5.00 -0.15
CA ILE A 69 -6.58 5.83 0.95
C ILE A 69 -7.95 6.35 0.57
N GLN A 70 -8.96 6.07 1.40
CA GLN A 70 -10.35 6.42 1.15
C GLN A 70 -10.87 7.33 2.26
N PRO A 71 -11.27 8.57 1.95
CA PRO A 71 -11.95 9.44 2.92
C PRO A 71 -13.25 8.80 3.39
N PHE A 72 -13.38 8.64 4.70
CA PHE A 72 -14.53 7.96 5.32
C PHE A 72 -14.68 8.33 6.79
N ALA A 73 -15.62 9.24 7.08
CA ALA A 73 -15.93 9.70 8.43
C ALA A 73 -16.80 8.71 9.25
N GLY A 74 -17.43 7.72 8.59
CA GLY A 74 -18.25 6.71 9.27
C GLY A 74 -17.44 5.73 10.11
N THR A 75 -18.13 4.85 10.82
CA THR A 75 -17.52 3.79 11.63
C THR A 75 -17.03 2.62 10.77
N MET A 76 -16.12 1.78 11.31
CA MET A 76 -15.70 0.58 10.57
C MET A 76 -16.87 -0.40 10.29
N ALA A 77 -17.92 -0.38 11.12
CA ALA A 77 -19.15 -1.14 10.87
C ALA A 77 -19.89 -0.59 9.63
N ASP A 78 -20.02 0.74 9.51
CA ASP A 78 -20.62 1.39 8.35
C ASP A 78 -19.82 1.09 7.08
N TYR A 79 -18.48 1.14 7.18
CA TYR A 79 -17.59 0.80 6.07
C TYR A 79 -17.80 -0.66 5.63
N THR A 80 -17.84 -1.59 6.60
CA THR A 80 -18.08 -3.01 6.32
C THR A 80 -19.43 -3.24 5.63
N ALA A 81 -20.49 -2.58 6.09
CA ALA A 81 -21.81 -2.68 5.47
C ALA A 81 -21.82 -2.13 4.03
N LEU A 82 -21.18 -0.97 3.81
CA LEU A 82 -21.03 -0.39 2.48
C LEU A 82 -20.23 -1.31 1.55
N SER A 83 -19.11 -1.87 2.00
CA SER A 83 -18.30 -2.79 1.20
C SER A 83 -19.07 -4.04 0.81
N LYS A 84 -19.86 -4.61 1.73
CA LYS A 84 -20.76 -5.74 1.39
C LYS A 84 -21.75 -5.38 0.30
N GLN A 85 -22.42 -4.25 0.46
CA GLN A 85 -23.39 -3.79 -0.53
C GLN A 85 -22.73 -3.60 -1.89
N GLN A 86 -21.50 -3.09 -1.95
CA GLN A 86 -20.75 -2.95 -3.20
C GLN A 86 -20.39 -4.30 -3.81
N ILE A 87 -19.93 -5.27 -3.01
CA ILE A 87 -19.65 -6.65 -3.45
C ILE A 87 -20.91 -7.28 -4.03
N GLU A 88 -22.04 -7.18 -3.32
CA GLU A 88 -23.34 -7.73 -3.74
C GLU A 88 -23.86 -7.05 -5.02
N ASN A 89 -23.81 -5.71 -5.09
CA ASN A 89 -24.25 -4.95 -6.26
C ASN A 89 -23.41 -5.24 -7.51
N ALA A 90 -22.14 -5.62 -7.33
CA ALA A 90 -21.27 -6.05 -8.42
C ALA A 90 -21.55 -7.50 -8.88
N GLY A 91 -22.45 -8.22 -8.21
CA GLY A 91 -22.70 -9.64 -8.46
C GLY A 91 -21.58 -10.54 -7.97
N TRP A 92 -20.69 -10.03 -7.11
CA TRP A 92 -19.61 -10.80 -6.51
C TRP A 92 -20.07 -11.52 -5.26
N LYS A 93 -19.35 -12.57 -4.91
CA LYS A 93 -19.63 -13.41 -3.75
C LYS A 93 -18.68 -13.07 -2.62
N LEU A 94 -19.22 -12.67 -1.48
CA LEU A 94 -18.46 -12.62 -0.22
C LEU A 94 -18.18 -14.06 0.25
N LEU A 95 -16.90 -14.40 0.40
CA LEU A 95 -16.43 -15.72 0.82
C LEU A 95 -16.12 -15.77 2.31
N ASN A 96 -15.49 -14.71 2.84
CA ASN A 96 -15.16 -14.61 4.25
C ASN A 96 -15.20 -13.15 4.73
N GLN A 97 -15.49 -12.98 6.01
CA GLN A 97 -15.30 -11.72 6.72
C GLN A 97 -14.71 -11.99 8.10
N ALA A 98 -13.70 -11.21 8.48
CA ALA A 98 -13.19 -11.17 9.85
C ALA A 98 -13.05 -9.73 10.35
N THR A 99 -13.23 -9.53 11.65
CA THR A 99 -13.05 -8.23 12.32
C THR A 99 -12.05 -8.41 13.46
N PRO A 100 -10.74 -8.46 13.17
CA PRO A 100 -9.71 -8.74 14.18
C PRO A 100 -9.52 -7.60 15.20
N GLY A 101 -10.13 -6.44 14.97
CA GLY A 101 -10.16 -5.32 15.91
C GLY A 101 -11.26 -4.33 15.56
N LYS A 102 -11.50 -3.35 16.43
CA LYS A 102 -12.58 -2.36 16.27
C LYS A 102 -12.47 -1.51 14.99
N ASP A 103 -11.25 -1.28 14.52
CA ASP A 103 -10.92 -0.43 13.38
C ASP A 103 -10.43 -1.23 12.16
N VAL A 104 -10.60 -2.56 12.18
CA VAL A 104 -10.10 -3.44 11.13
C VAL A 104 -11.18 -4.40 10.66
N VAL A 105 -11.37 -4.47 9.35
CA VAL A 105 -12.13 -5.55 8.70
C VAL A 105 -11.29 -6.20 7.61
N ILE A 106 -11.42 -7.52 7.52
CA ILE A 106 -10.86 -8.33 6.45
C ILE A 106 -12.04 -8.92 5.67
N LEU A 107 -11.99 -8.82 4.36
CA LEU A 107 -12.98 -9.34 3.43
C LEU A 107 -12.27 -10.21 2.39
N GLU A 108 -12.80 -11.40 2.16
CA GLU A 108 -12.40 -12.26 1.04
C GLU A 108 -13.62 -12.44 0.15
N PHE A 109 -13.47 -12.20 -1.15
CA PHE A 109 -14.58 -12.25 -2.09
C PHE A 109 -14.08 -12.61 -3.48
N ALA A 110 -14.96 -13.14 -4.32
CA ALA A 110 -14.64 -13.56 -5.68
C ALA A 110 -15.79 -13.24 -6.63
N GLY A 111 -15.50 -13.10 -7.91
CA GLY A 111 -16.49 -12.76 -8.91
C GLY A 111 -15.88 -12.39 -10.25
N GLU A 112 -16.72 -12.05 -11.20
CA GLU A 112 -16.29 -11.70 -12.55
C GLU A 112 -16.18 -10.18 -12.71
N ALA A 113 -15.11 -9.74 -13.38
CA ALA A 113 -14.97 -8.36 -13.83
C ALA A 113 -14.34 -8.36 -15.23
N GLN A 114 -14.87 -7.53 -16.14
CA GLN A 114 -14.36 -7.41 -17.52
C GLN A 114 -14.25 -8.75 -18.29
N GLY A 115 -15.10 -9.73 -17.96
CA GLY A 115 -15.08 -11.06 -18.57
C GLY A 115 -14.04 -12.03 -17.98
N PHE A 116 -13.37 -11.67 -16.88
CA PHE A 116 -12.42 -12.52 -16.18
C PHE A 116 -12.89 -12.81 -14.75
N GLY A 117 -12.69 -14.05 -14.31
CA GLY A 117 -12.90 -14.45 -12.92
C GLY A 117 -11.73 -14.04 -12.05
N PHE A 118 -12.02 -13.38 -10.93
CA PHE A 118 -11.04 -12.88 -9.99
C PHE A 118 -11.37 -13.25 -8.56
N HIS A 119 -10.31 -13.33 -7.76
CA HIS A 119 -10.36 -13.49 -6.32
C HIS A 119 -9.65 -12.32 -5.64
N TRP A 120 -10.30 -11.78 -4.62
CA TRP A 120 -9.79 -10.68 -3.82
C TRP A 120 -9.68 -11.03 -2.35
N TYR A 121 -8.62 -10.54 -1.73
CA TYR A 121 -8.46 -10.51 -0.28
C TYR A 121 -8.11 -9.09 0.13
N ALA A 122 -8.97 -8.48 0.93
CA ALA A 122 -8.86 -7.08 1.31
C ALA A 122 -8.79 -6.92 2.83
N LYS A 123 -7.87 -6.07 3.28
CA LYS A 123 -7.77 -5.59 4.67
C LYS A 123 -8.02 -4.09 4.67
N ALA A 124 -9.08 -3.67 5.35
CA ALA A 124 -9.38 -2.27 5.58
C ALA A 124 -9.04 -1.89 7.03
N VAL A 125 -8.30 -0.80 7.20
CA VAL A 125 -7.90 -0.26 8.50
C VAL A 125 -8.34 1.20 8.60
N LYS A 126 -9.12 1.54 9.63
CA LYS A 126 -9.55 2.93 9.91
C LYS A 126 -8.48 3.70 10.67
N ASP A 127 -8.35 4.98 10.34
CA ASP A 127 -7.62 5.97 11.14
C ASP A 127 -8.32 7.32 11.02
N GLY A 128 -8.87 7.86 12.11
CA GLY A 128 -9.66 9.10 12.05
C GLY A 128 -10.75 9.05 10.98
N ASP A 129 -10.73 10.00 10.04
CA ASP A 129 -11.72 10.12 8.95
C ASP A 129 -11.29 9.47 7.63
N ARG A 130 -10.43 8.45 7.67
CA ARG A 130 -10.04 7.70 6.48
C ARG A 130 -9.96 6.20 6.74
N VAL A 131 -10.01 5.44 5.66
CA VAL A 131 -9.76 4.01 5.62
C VAL A 131 -8.62 3.74 4.65
N TYR A 132 -7.66 2.95 5.10
CA TYR A 132 -6.61 2.37 4.27
C TYR A 132 -7.09 1.00 3.80
N LEU A 133 -7.38 0.88 2.51
CA LEU A 133 -7.82 -0.37 1.90
C LEU A 133 -6.63 -1.02 1.18
N VAL A 134 -6.21 -2.17 1.67
CA VAL A 134 -5.14 -2.97 1.08
C VAL A 134 -5.76 -4.21 0.44
N THR A 135 -5.61 -4.36 -0.86
CA THR A 135 -6.29 -5.42 -1.61
C THR A 135 -5.30 -6.23 -2.43
N ALA A 136 -5.27 -7.54 -2.19
CA ALA A 136 -4.71 -8.51 -3.10
C ALA A 136 -5.73 -8.89 -4.17
N THR A 137 -5.28 -9.05 -5.41
CA THR A 137 -6.07 -9.54 -6.54
C THR A 137 -5.27 -10.60 -7.30
N ALA A 138 -5.89 -11.72 -7.61
CA ALA A 138 -5.43 -12.66 -8.64
C ALA A 138 -6.61 -13.11 -9.48
N SER A 139 -6.34 -13.70 -10.64
CA SER A 139 -7.36 -14.49 -11.34
C SER A 139 -7.73 -15.72 -10.51
N GLU A 140 -8.99 -16.14 -10.62
CA GLU A 140 -9.53 -17.27 -9.85
C GLU A 140 -8.68 -18.53 -10.03
N SER A 141 -8.25 -18.80 -11.27
CA SER A 141 -7.45 -19.97 -11.64
C SER A 141 -6.09 -20.06 -10.92
N TYR A 142 -5.52 -18.93 -10.49
CA TYR A 142 -4.22 -18.87 -9.83
C TYR A 142 -4.32 -18.50 -8.35
N TRP A 143 -5.52 -18.26 -7.83
CA TRP A 143 -5.69 -17.86 -6.44
C TRP A 143 -5.12 -18.90 -5.47
N ALA A 144 -5.43 -20.19 -5.65
CA ALA A 144 -4.98 -21.24 -4.75
C ALA A 144 -3.44 -21.32 -4.65
N GLU A 145 -2.73 -21.05 -5.75
CA GLU A 145 -1.25 -21.04 -5.80
C GLU A 145 -0.66 -19.78 -5.14
N LEU A 146 -1.28 -18.63 -5.36
CA LEU A 146 -0.70 -17.33 -4.99
C LEU A 146 -1.25 -16.76 -3.68
N ALA A 147 -2.34 -17.30 -3.15
CA ALA A 147 -3.07 -16.74 -2.02
C ALA A 147 -2.19 -16.53 -0.79
N GLU A 148 -1.31 -17.47 -0.45
CA GLU A 148 -0.45 -17.34 0.74
C GLU A 148 0.46 -16.11 0.65
N GLN A 149 1.18 -15.95 -0.46
CA GLN A 149 2.07 -14.80 -0.67
C GLN A 149 1.28 -13.49 -0.69
N LEU A 150 0.14 -13.47 -1.39
CA LEU A 150 -0.71 -12.30 -1.53
C LEU A 150 -1.34 -11.88 -0.20
N LYS A 151 -1.95 -12.82 0.53
CA LYS A 151 -2.54 -12.58 1.86
C LYS A 151 -1.47 -12.13 2.86
N THR A 152 -0.32 -12.80 2.91
CA THR A 152 0.80 -12.40 3.78
C THR A 152 1.25 -10.97 3.51
N THR A 153 1.29 -10.56 2.24
CA THR A 153 1.66 -9.20 1.85
C THR A 153 0.61 -8.20 2.34
N VAL A 154 -0.69 -8.48 2.14
CA VAL A 154 -1.79 -7.64 2.65
C VAL A 154 -1.75 -7.55 4.18
N ASP A 155 -1.58 -8.67 4.86
CA ASP A 155 -1.61 -8.76 6.32
C ASP A 155 -0.45 -8.03 6.99
N SER A 156 0.69 -7.92 6.29
CA SER A 156 1.86 -7.16 6.75
C SER A 156 1.60 -5.65 6.88
N PHE A 157 0.52 -5.12 6.28
CA PHE A 157 0.16 -3.72 6.40
C PHE A 157 -0.13 -3.33 7.86
N LYS A 158 0.47 -2.21 8.28
CA LYS A 158 0.27 -1.58 9.58
C LYS A 158 0.39 -0.06 9.45
N LEU A 159 -0.42 0.66 10.23
CA LEU A 159 -0.22 2.08 10.45
C LEU A 159 1.06 2.31 11.25
N ARG A 160 1.64 3.51 11.10
CA ARG A 160 2.83 3.95 11.85
C ARG A 160 2.43 4.77 13.06
#